data_AF-A0A1Y1NQ09-F1
#
_entry.id   AF-A0A1Y1NQ09-F1
#
_cell.length_a   1.000
_cell.length_b   1.000
_cell.length_c   1.000
_cell.angle_alpha   90.00
_cell.angle_beta   90.00
_cell.angle_gamma   90.00
#
_symmetry.space_group_name_H-M   'P 1'
#
loop_
_entity.id
_entity.type
_entity.pdbx_description
1 polymer ?
#
loop_
_entity_poly.entity_id
_entity_poly.type
_entity_poly.pdbx_seq_one_letter_code
_entity_poly.pdbx_strand_id
1 'polypeptide(L)'
;MLPRVFDMTLTEQQIQIISDRPLKDALNRFQAKLRDFDNHAWEDDIASLLLALVGTTAAFNLSCPDGSGNVAAKLFSIQQHVLRGGLIREQFCPLVFSVVNSSPDVNIWDAVLSLIEGLSPLTPPPSSIAPTFKGTPVKTS
;
A
#
# COMPACT_ATOMS: atom_id res chain seq x y z
N MET A 1 5.58 21.96 -14.61
CA MET A 1 4.46 21.15 -14.13
C MET A 1 5.06 20.11 -13.19
N LEU A 2 4.98 20.34 -11.88
CA LEU A 2 5.53 19.41 -10.88
C LEU A 2 4.63 18.18 -10.79
N PRO A 3 5.19 16.96 -10.63
CA PRO A 3 4.37 15.79 -10.34
C PRO A 3 3.73 16.00 -8.96
N ARG A 4 2.41 15.83 -8.90
CA ARG A 4 1.66 15.77 -7.64
C ARG A 4 2.13 14.50 -6.93
N VAL A 5 3.02 14.65 -5.95
CA VAL A 5 3.11 13.68 -4.87
C VAL A 5 1.78 13.84 -4.14
N PHE A 6 0.89 12.86 -4.29
CA PHE A 6 -0.28 12.80 -3.43
C PHE A 6 0.26 12.46 -2.04
N ASP A 7 0.50 13.49 -1.22
CA ASP A 7 0.40 13.32 0.22
C ASP A 7 -1.04 12.85 0.45
N MET A 8 -1.20 11.54 0.64
CA MET A 8 -2.48 11.02 1.07
C MET A 8 -2.70 11.54 2.48
N THR A 9 -3.76 12.32 2.67
CA THR A 9 -4.20 12.72 3.99
C THR A 9 -5.41 11.87 4.33
N LEU A 10 -5.32 11.11 5.41
CA LEU A 10 -6.44 10.32 5.90
C LEU A 10 -7.68 11.20 6.09
N THR A 11 -8.83 10.71 5.66
CA THR A 11 -10.12 11.38 5.87
C THR A 11 -10.50 11.38 7.35
N GLU A 12 -11.34 12.33 7.77
CA GLU A 12 -11.84 12.40 9.14
C GLU A 12 -12.51 11.10 9.59
N GLN A 13 -13.26 10.46 8.68
CA GLN A 13 -13.90 9.17 8.95
C GLN A 13 -12.85 8.05 9.20
N GLN A 14 -11.77 8.00 8.42
CA GLN A 14 -10.69 7.04 8.63
C GLN A 14 -9.97 7.30 9.96
N ILE A 15 -9.69 8.57 10.27
CA ILE A 15 -9.08 8.98 11.54
C ILE A 15 -9.96 8.56 12.73
N GLN A 16 -11.28 8.75 12.62
CA GLN A 16 -12.24 8.31 13.63
C GLN A 16 -12.21 6.79 13.81
N ILE A 17 -12.27 6.03 12.71
CA ILE A 17 -12.21 4.56 12.74
C ILE A 17 -10.94 4.07 13.44
N ILE A 18 -9.79 4.68 13.14
CA ILE A 18 -8.50 4.35 13.75
C ILE A 18 -8.50 4.68 15.24
N SER A 19 -9.01 5.85 15.60
CA SER A 19 -9.09 6.30 17.00
C SER A 19 -9.98 5.38 17.86
N ASP A 20 -11.10 4.92 17.31
CA ASP A 20 -12.03 4.01 17.98
C ASP A 20 -11.46 2.57 18.06
N ARG A 21 -10.49 2.24 17.21
CA ARG A 21 -9.97 0.87 17.03
C ARG A 21 -8.44 0.87 16.92
N PRO A 22 -7.73 1.30 17.97
CA PRO A 22 -6.28 1.44 17.93
C PRO A 22 -5.58 0.08 17.80
N LEU A 23 -4.40 0.09 17.20
CA LEU A 23 -3.50 -1.06 17.08
C LEU A 23 -2.96 -1.50 18.43
N LYS A 24 -2.91 -0.58 19.42
CA LYS A 24 -2.34 -0.83 20.75
C LYS A 24 -0.94 -1.45 20.60
N ASP A 25 -0.64 -2.48 21.40
CA ASP A 25 0.64 -3.19 21.39
C ASP A 25 0.73 -4.31 20.32
N ALA A 26 -0.27 -4.43 19.43
CA ALA A 26 -0.34 -5.54 18.47
C ALA A 26 0.90 -5.64 17.57
N LEU A 27 1.57 -4.51 17.33
CA LEU A 27 2.72 -4.43 16.44
C LEU A 27 4.08 -4.42 17.17
N ASN A 28 4.10 -4.34 18.51
CA ASN A 28 5.36 -4.22 19.28
C ASN A 28 6.31 -5.40 19.03
N ARG A 29 5.75 -6.60 18.86
CA ARG A 29 6.52 -7.82 18.55
C ARG A 29 7.28 -7.76 17.22
N PHE A 30 6.86 -6.89 16.29
CA PHE A 30 7.51 -6.75 14.98
C PHE A 30 8.61 -5.70 14.99
N GLN A 31 8.67 -4.80 15.97
CA GLN A 31 9.70 -3.75 16.03
C GLN A 31 11.11 -4.33 16.06
N ALA A 32 11.34 -5.32 16.95
CA ALA A 32 12.64 -5.98 17.04
C ALA A 32 12.95 -6.83 15.80
N LYS A 33 11.93 -7.49 15.25
CA LYS A 33 12.06 -8.36 14.07
C LYS A 33 12.44 -7.56 12.82
N LEU A 34 11.80 -6.40 12.63
CA LEU A 34 11.97 -5.53 11.47
C LEU A 34 13.12 -4.52 11.61
N ARG A 35 13.84 -4.50 12.73
CA ARG A 35 15.03 -3.64 12.86
C ARG A 35 16.17 -4.04 11.93
N ASP A 36 16.22 -5.32 11.56
CA ASP A 36 17.20 -5.87 10.62
C ASP A 36 16.51 -6.26 9.30
N PHE A 37 15.67 -5.35 8.80
CA PHE A 37 14.89 -5.51 7.57
C PHE A 37 15.76 -5.70 6.30
N ASP A 38 17.09 -5.55 6.44
CA ASP A 38 18.06 -5.83 5.39
C ASP A 38 18.44 -7.31 5.24
N ASN A 39 18.00 -8.18 6.14
CA ASN A 39 18.30 -9.61 6.06
C ASN A 39 17.51 -10.37 4.97
N HIS A 40 18.06 -11.52 4.59
CA HIS A 40 17.56 -12.42 3.52
C HIS A 40 16.21 -13.11 3.78
N ALA A 41 15.44 -12.71 4.80
CA ALA A 41 14.17 -13.35 5.19
C ALA A 41 13.03 -12.33 5.44
N TRP A 42 13.11 -11.16 4.79
CA TRP A 42 12.15 -10.07 4.98
C TRP A 42 10.73 -10.44 4.56
N GLU A 43 10.56 -11.39 3.63
CA GLU A 43 9.26 -11.83 3.13
C GLU A 43 8.38 -12.43 4.25
N ASP A 44 8.95 -13.29 5.09
CA ASP A 44 8.23 -13.93 6.20
C ASP A 44 7.86 -12.91 7.29
N ASP A 45 8.73 -11.94 7.52
CA ASP A 45 8.53 -10.87 8.49
C ASP A 45 7.41 -9.93 8.06
N ILE A 46 7.43 -9.51 6.80
CA ILE A 46 6.35 -8.73 6.20
C ILE A 46 5.05 -9.53 6.14
N ALA A 47 5.11 -10.79 5.71
CA ALA A 47 3.91 -11.62 5.64
C ALA A 47 3.24 -11.77 7.02
N SER A 48 4.05 -11.93 8.06
CA SER A 48 3.57 -11.99 9.46
C SER A 48 2.99 -10.65 9.94
N LEU A 49 3.64 -9.53 9.58
CA LEU A 49 3.16 -8.18 9.89
C LEU A 49 1.80 -7.92 9.24
N LEU A 50 1.69 -8.19 7.93
CA LEU A 50 0.47 -7.99 7.16
C LEU A 50 -0.67 -8.85 7.72
N LEU A 51 -0.40 -10.11 8.07
CA LEU A 51 -1.40 -10.97 8.69
C LEU A 51 -1.86 -10.44 10.06
N ALA A 52 -0.96 -9.87 10.85
CA ALA A 52 -1.32 -9.24 12.12
C ALA A 52 -2.22 -8.02 11.91
N LEU A 53 -1.92 -7.18 10.92
CA LEU A 53 -2.75 -6.03 10.54
C LEU A 53 -4.13 -6.47 10.06
N VAL A 54 -4.22 -7.52 9.24
CA VAL A 54 -5.50 -8.13 8.79
C VAL A 54 -6.38 -8.52 9.98
N GLY A 55 -5.79 -9.04 11.05
CA GLY A 55 -6.52 -9.46 12.26
C GLY A 55 -7.10 -8.32 13.10
N THR A 56 -6.91 -7.06 12.72
CA THR A 56 -7.37 -5.90 13.50
C THR A 56 -8.76 -5.44 13.07
N THR A 57 -9.56 -4.97 14.02
CA THR A 57 -10.92 -4.45 13.73
C THR A 57 -10.87 -3.24 12.80
N ALA A 58 -9.83 -2.40 12.89
CA ALA A 58 -9.65 -1.26 11.99
C ALA A 58 -9.53 -1.71 10.52
N ALA A 59 -8.77 -2.77 10.23
CA ALA A 59 -8.59 -3.29 8.86
C ALA A 59 -9.92 -3.64 8.16
N PHE A 60 -10.89 -4.20 8.90
CA PHE A 60 -12.20 -4.56 8.35
C PHE A 60 -13.13 -3.37 8.13
N ASN A 61 -12.88 -2.25 8.81
CA ASN A 61 -13.73 -1.06 8.77
C ASN A 61 -13.16 0.06 7.90
N LEU A 62 -11.85 0.04 7.61
CA LEU A 62 -11.23 0.95 6.67
C LEU A 62 -11.49 0.51 5.23
N SER A 63 -11.92 1.45 4.39
CA SER A 63 -12.07 1.25 2.95
C SER A 63 -10.75 1.49 2.23
N CYS A 64 -10.47 0.68 1.21
CA CYS A 64 -9.32 0.86 0.34
C CYS A 64 -9.51 2.10 -0.56
N PRO A 65 -8.43 2.83 -0.90
CA PRO A 65 -8.50 4.00 -1.78
C PRO A 65 -8.92 3.66 -3.21
N ASP A 66 -8.61 2.44 -3.65
CA ASP A 66 -8.92 1.91 -4.98
C ASP A 66 -10.38 1.44 -5.14
N GLY A 67 -11.21 1.55 -4.09
CA GLY A 67 -12.60 1.11 -4.09
C GLY A 67 -12.79 -0.42 -4.08
N SER A 68 -11.73 -1.21 -3.91
CA SER A 68 -11.77 -2.68 -3.99
C SER A 68 -12.42 -3.38 -2.79
N GLY A 69 -12.83 -2.62 -1.77
CA GLY A 69 -13.43 -3.15 -0.55
C GLY A 69 -12.70 -2.65 0.69
N ASN A 70 -12.59 -3.51 1.71
CA ASN A 70 -11.89 -3.17 2.95
C ASN A 70 -10.40 -3.51 2.91
N VAL A 71 -9.65 -2.83 3.77
CA VAL A 71 -8.20 -2.96 3.89
C VAL A 71 -7.77 -4.38 4.28
N ALA A 72 -8.55 -5.09 5.10
CA ALA A 72 -8.22 -6.47 5.50
C ALA A 72 -8.13 -7.43 4.30
N ALA A 73 -9.10 -7.40 3.39
CA ALA A 73 -9.10 -8.26 2.20
C ALA A 73 -7.90 -7.95 1.29
N LYS A 74 -7.59 -6.66 1.11
CA LYS A 74 -6.47 -6.24 0.27
C LYS A 74 -5.12 -6.60 0.89
N LEU A 75 -4.94 -6.39 2.20
CA LEU A 75 -3.72 -6.79 2.90
C LEU A 75 -3.51 -8.30 2.86
N PHE A 76 -4.58 -9.10 3.01
CA PHE A 76 -4.48 -10.54 2.89
C PHE A 76 -4.02 -10.95 1.49
N SER A 77 -4.56 -10.33 0.44
CA SER A 77 -4.08 -10.54 -0.93
C SER A 77 -2.60 -10.20 -1.09
N ILE A 78 -2.18 -9.00 -0.67
CA ILE A 78 -0.77 -8.56 -0.71
C ILE A 78 0.12 -9.55 0.03
N GLN A 79 -0.28 -10.02 1.20
CA GLN A 79 0.46 -11.01 1.98
C GLN A 79 0.69 -12.32 1.20
N GLN A 80 -0.31 -12.81 0.46
CA GLN A 80 -0.15 -13.98 -0.41
C GLN A 80 0.81 -13.72 -1.58
N HIS A 81 0.86 -12.49 -2.09
CA HIS A 81 1.81 -12.09 -3.14
C HIS A 81 3.24 -11.98 -2.63
N VAL A 82 3.46 -11.49 -1.40
CA VAL A 82 4.77 -11.47 -0.74
C VAL A 82 5.32 -12.89 -0.62
N LEU A 83 4.53 -13.84 -0.11
CA LEU A 83 4.96 -15.24 0.05
C LEU A 83 5.25 -15.94 -1.29
N ARG A 84 4.76 -15.42 -2.41
CA ARG A 84 5.04 -15.93 -3.76
C ARG A 84 6.26 -15.27 -4.41
N GLY A 85 6.91 -14.32 -3.74
CA GLY A 85 8.06 -13.58 -4.29
C GLY A 85 7.69 -12.60 -5.41
N GLY A 86 6.42 -12.16 -5.47
CA GLY A 86 5.93 -11.29 -6.55
C GLY A 86 6.13 -9.80 -6.33
N LEU A 87 6.66 -9.39 -5.17
CA LEU A 87 6.78 -8.00 -4.74
C LEU A 87 8.22 -7.72 -4.30
N ILE A 88 8.62 -6.44 -4.40
CA ILE A 88 9.96 -6.01 -4.03
C ILE A 88 9.94 -5.39 -2.64
N ARG A 89 11.03 -5.56 -1.90
CA ARG A 89 11.20 -5.13 -0.52
C ARG A 89 10.95 -3.63 -0.32
N GLU A 90 11.40 -2.82 -1.28
CA GLU A 90 11.36 -1.36 -1.23
C GLU A 90 9.92 -0.81 -1.11
N GLN A 91 8.93 -1.57 -1.60
CA GLN A 91 7.51 -1.20 -1.48
C GLN A 91 7.04 -1.19 -0.01
N PHE A 92 7.69 -1.95 0.87
CA PHE A 92 7.31 -2.09 2.27
C PHE A 92 8.09 -1.18 3.22
N CYS A 93 9.16 -0.53 2.75
CA CYS A 93 10.00 0.35 3.57
C CYS A 93 9.21 1.42 4.36
N PRO A 94 8.21 2.13 3.77
CA PRO A 94 7.43 3.12 4.52
C PRO A 94 6.68 2.49 5.70
N LEU A 95 6.04 1.34 5.49
CA LEU A 95 5.30 0.62 6.53
C LEU A 95 6.24 0.11 7.63
N VAL A 96 7.37 -0.49 7.25
CA VAL A 96 8.38 -0.98 8.18
C VAL A 96 8.92 0.15 9.03
N PHE A 97 9.26 1.29 8.42
CA PHE A 97 9.76 2.45 9.13
C PHE A 97 8.74 2.97 10.13
N SER A 98 7.46 3.04 9.76
CA SER A 98 6.39 3.44 10.68
C SER A 98 6.29 2.53 11.91
N VAL A 99 6.37 1.20 11.71
CA VAL A 99 6.31 0.21 12.80
C VAL A 99 7.55 0.26 13.69
N VAL A 100 8.76 0.26 13.10
CA VAL A 100 10.03 0.27 13.84
C VAL A 100 10.17 1.51 14.71
N ASN A 101 9.70 2.67 14.23
CA ASN A 101 9.75 3.92 14.97
C ASN A 101 8.61 4.10 15.97
N SER A 102 7.74 3.09 16.15
CA SER A 102 6.55 3.20 17.02
C SER A 102 5.71 4.44 16.68
N SER A 103 5.52 4.67 15.38
CA SER A 103 4.74 5.82 14.91
C SER A 103 3.30 5.73 15.41
N PRO A 104 2.57 6.85 15.52
CA PRO A 104 1.15 6.83 15.82
C PRO A 104 0.37 5.91 14.86
N ASP A 105 -0.69 5.27 15.36
CA ASP A 105 -1.53 4.35 14.56
C ASP A 105 -1.99 4.98 13.24
N VAL A 106 -2.28 6.27 13.26
CA VAL A 106 -2.64 7.09 12.10
C VAL A 106 -1.58 6.99 11.00
N ASN A 107 -0.30 7.14 11.34
CA ASN A 107 0.81 7.07 10.39
C ASN A 107 1.07 5.65 9.89
N ILE A 108 0.79 4.64 10.72
CA ILE A 108 0.89 3.23 10.32
C ILE A 108 -0.19 2.90 9.30
N TRP A 109 -1.44 3.30 9.56
CA TRP A 109 -2.55 3.08 8.64
C TRP A 109 -2.42 3.90 7.35
N ASP A 110 -1.87 5.10 7.42
CA ASP A 110 -1.52 5.90 6.24
C ASP A 110 -0.51 5.20 5.34
N ALA A 111 0.56 4.64 5.93
CA ALA A 111 1.54 3.84 5.19
C ALA A 111 0.93 2.57 4.58
N VAL A 112 -0.01 1.92 5.27
CA VAL A 112 -0.76 0.77 4.73
C VAL A 112 -1.61 1.16 3.52
N LEU A 113 -2.36 2.26 3.61
CA LEU A 113 -3.22 2.71 2.53
C LEU A 113 -2.39 3.16 1.32
N SER A 114 -1.24 3.80 1.55
CA SER A 114 -0.28 4.18 0.52
C SER A 114 0.34 2.97 -0.18
N LEU A 115 0.67 1.91 0.59
CA LEU A 115 1.11 0.63 0.04
C LEU A 115 0.04 0.01 -0.87
N ILE A 116 -1.22 0.00 -0.42
CA ILE A 116 -2.34 -0.54 -1.20
C ILE A 116 -2.51 0.21 -2.51
N GLU A 117 -2.47 1.54 -2.49
CA GLU A 117 -2.59 2.38 -3.68
C GLU A 117 -1.43 2.13 -4.65
N GLY A 118 -0.18 2.12 -4.16
CA GLY A 118 1.01 1.88 -4.96
C GLY A 118 1.06 0.48 -5.61
N LEU A 119 0.44 -0.52 -4.98
CA LEU A 119 0.31 -1.88 -5.53
C LEU A 119 -0.94 -2.08 -6.38
N SER A 120 -1.83 -1.09 -6.45
CA SER A 120 -3.04 -1.21 -7.26
C SER A 120 -2.71 -0.99 -8.74
N PRO A 121 -3.27 -1.80 -9.65
CA PRO A 121 -3.02 -1.69 -11.10
C PRO A 121 -3.61 -0.41 -11.75
N LEU A 122 -4.02 0.57 -10.96
CA LEU A 122 -4.84 1.72 -11.36
C LEU A 122 -4.06 3.01 -11.64
N THR A 123 -2.72 2.98 -11.66
CA THR A 123 -2.00 3.96 -12.49
C THR A 123 -1.87 3.39 -13.90
N PRO A 124 -2.77 3.71 -14.84
CA PRO A 124 -2.45 3.47 -16.23
C PRO A 124 -1.10 4.15 -16.51
N PRO A 125 -0.16 3.49 -17.21
CA PRO A 125 1.03 4.18 -17.70
C PRO A 125 0.56 5.43 -18.44
N PRO A 126 1.25 6.58 -18.33
CA PRO A 126 0.85 7.80 -19.03
C PRO A 126 0.66 7.43 -20.50
N SER A 127 -0.59 7.51 -20.94
CA SER A 127 -1.02 7.06 -22.26
C SER A 127 -0.13 7.74 -23.29
N SER A 128 0.77 6.95 -23.90
CA SER A 128 1.71 7.47 -24.89
C SER A 128 0.90 7.96 -26.08
N ILE A 129 1.05 9.25 -26.37
CA ILE A 129 0.26 10.03 -27.30
C ILE A 129 0.31 9.44 -28.71
N ALA A 130 -0.90 9.14 -29.21
CA ALA A 130 -1.42 9.09 -30.59
C ALA A 130 -0.74 8.20 -31.66
N PRO A 131 -1.50 7.31 -32.35
CA PRO A 131 -1.05 6.71 -33.60
C PRO A 131 -1.08 7.78 -34.69
N THR A 132 0.08 8.13 -35.24
CA THR A 132 0.16 9.02 -36.39
C THR A 132 -0.25 8.26 -37.65
N PHE A 133 -1.55 8.17 -37.92
CA PHE A 133 -2.03 7.74 -39.24
C PHE A 133 -1.77 8.87 -40.24
N LYS A 134 -0.64 8.78 -40.97
CA LYS A 134 -0.40 9.59 -42.17
C LYS A 134 -1.18 8.96 -43.33
N GLY A 135 -2.45 9.32 -43.46
CA GLY A 135 -3.21 9.06 -44.69
C GLY A 135 -2.67 9.93 -45.82
N THR A 136 -2.19 9.32 -46.90
CA THR A 136 -1.78 10.02 -48.12
C THR A 136 -3.02 10.29 -48.99
N PRO A 137 -3.34 11.55 -49.36
CA PRO A 137 -4.40 11.81 -50.33
C PRO A 137 -3.90 11.46 -51.74
N VAL A 138 -4.60 10.54 -52.39
CA VAL A 138 -4.42 10.19 -53.81
C VAL A 138 -5.06 11.28 -54.66
N LYS A 139 -4.36 11.82 -55.66
CA LYS A 139 -4.98 12.62 -56.72
C LYS A 139 -4.82 11.92 -58.06
N THR A 140 -5.93 11.38 -58.53
CA THR A 140 -6.14 10.89 -59.90
C THR A 140 -6.40 12.07 -60.84
N SER A 141 -5.64 12.17 -61.92
CA SER A 141 -6.05 12.60 -63.28
C SER A 141 -4.89 12.39 -64.23
#